data_AF-A0A9D9U6R8-F1
#
_entry.id   AF-A0A9D9U6R8-F1
#
_cell.length_a   1.000
_cell.length_b   1.000
_cell.length_c   1.000
_cell.angle_alpha   90.00
_cell.angle_beta   90.00
_cell.angle_gamma   90.00
#
_symmetry.space_group_name_H-M   'P 1'
#
loop_
_entity.id
_entity.type
_entity.pdbx_description
1 polymer ?
#
loop_
_entity_poly.entity_id
_entity_poly.type
_entity_poly.pdbx_seq_one_letter_code
_entity_poly.pdbx_strand_id
1 'polypeptide(L)'
;MDQITLMPLEPCESRTTRNPSIPIGWYAISWSNELRRGEVKPVTAFARELVLYRTRSGKAVVQDPYCPHMGAHLGHEGRVVGESIACPFHGWRFDASGACVEIPYCAEIPERARVRAWHVHEVNEMVFVWYHPGGAPPAWQVRELPEFTSPDWSESRHIEFDIPVHVQDMCENTCDPVHFKYVHKQPDVPPAEVDIDAGGRIMTMTLQNRFVEPPLALTATVHNIGLAEVRTVYGPGAQMLTYSSSLPVDENRTITRWSLTVTNAIVDMAGDQHINGIIAGLQQDLPIWRNKVHKHKPVFCKADTSLVQFRKWARQFYAD
;
A
#
# COMPACT_ATOMS: atom_id res chain seq x y z
N MET A 1 1.13 -39.21 36.05
CA MET A 1 0.55 -38.07 35.33
C MET A 1 1.64 -37.60 34.40
N ASP A 2 1.66 -38.15 33.20
CA ASP A 2 2.76 -37.97 32.26
C ASP A 2 2.68 -36.61 31.59
N GLN A 3 3.77 -35.84 31.69
CA GLN A 3 3.96 -34.60 30.97
C GLN A 3 4.08 -34.92 29.48
N ILE A 4 3.09 -34.51 28.70
CA ILE A 4 3.20 -34.48 27.24
C ILE A 4 4.17 -33.35 26.88
N THR A 5 5.43 -33.71 26.65
CA THR A 5 6.39 -32.85 25.98
C THR A 5 5.92 -32.66 24.54
N LEU A 6 5.36 -31.49 24.22
CA LEU A 6 5.10 -31.10 22.83
C LEU A 6 6.44 -31.03 22.11
N MET A 7 6.74 -32.05 21.29
CA MET A 7 7.83 -31.95 20.33
C MET A 7 7.51 -30.81 19.36
N PRO A 8 8.47 -29.93 19.03
CA PRO A 8 8.26 -28.94 17.99
C PRO A 8 7.94 -29.69 16.69
N LEU A 9 6.78 -29.39 16.11
CA LEU A 9 6.42 -29.84 14.78
C LEU A 9 7.50 -29.32 13.82
N GLU A 10 8.19 -30.24 13.15
CA GLU A 10 9.02 -29.91 11.99
C GLU A 10 8.21 -29.04 11.01
N PRO A 11 8.80 -27.98 10.41
CA PRO A 11 8.09 -27.13 9.47
C PRO A 11 7.48 -27.94 8.33
N CYS A 12 6.18 -27.76 8.08
CA CYS A 12 5.49 -28.38 6.97
C CYS A 12 6.20 -28.06 5.63
N GLU A 13 6.64 -29.08 4.90
CA GLU A 13 7.32 -28.94 3.59
C GLU A 13 6.52 -28.14 2.55
N SER A 14 5.21 -27.96 2.73
CA SER A 14 4.34 -27.26 1.77
C SER A 14 4.46 -25.73 1.81
N ARG A 15 5.17 -25.14 2.78
CA ARG A 15 5.50 -23.70 2.86
C ARG A 15 7.01 -23.45 3.00
N THR A 16 7.82 -24.19 2.24
CA THR A 16 9.30 -24.12 2.29
C THR A 16 9.92 -22.95 1.53
N THR A 17 9.13 -22.16 0.80
CA THR A 17 9.64 -20.97 0.09
C THR A 17 9.69 -19.77 1.02
N ARG A 18 10.89 -19.27 1.31
CA ARG A 18 11.08 -17.97 1.93
C ARG A 18 10.60 -16.87 0.96
N ASN A 19 9.73 -15.99 1.44
CA ASN A 19 9.26 -14.86 0.64
C ASN A 19 10.42 -13.88 0.37
N PRO A 20 10.35 -13.08 -0.71
CA PRO A 20 11.30 -12.01 -0.96
C PRO A 20 11.31 -10.99 0.19
N SER A 21 12.39 -10.21 0.29
CA SER A 21 12.44 -9.05 1.16
C SER A 21 11.43 -8.00 0.73
N ILE A 22 11.05 -7.08 1.62
CA ILE A 22 10.13 -5.99 1.27
C ILE A 22 10.68 -5.13 0.11
N PRO A 23 9.88 -4.86 -0.94
CA PRO A 23 10.32 -4.05 -2.08
C PRO A 23 10.41 -2.56 -1.75
N ILE A 24 11.30 -1.86 -2.44
CA ILE A 24 11.48 -0.41 -2.42
C ILE A 24 10.23 0.27 -3.00
N GLY A 25 9.75 1.32 -2.34
CA GLY A 25 8.64 2.11 -2.87
C GLY A 25 7.88 2.94 -1.85
N TRP A 26 6.82 3.57 -2.32
CA TRP A 26 5.85 4.26 -1.48
C TRP A 26 4.70 3.31 -1.11
N TYR A 27 4.29 3.35 0.17
CA TYR A 27 3.21 2.54 0.71
C TYR A 27 2.33 3.37 1.64
N ALA A 28 1.01 3.33 1.45
CA ALA A 28 0.07 4.01 2.33
C ALA A 28 -0.02 3.28 3.67
N ILE A 29 0.30 3.97 4.76
CA ILE A 29 0.24 3.40 6.12
C ILE A 29 -1.06 3.73 6.86
N SER A 30 -1.80 4.72 6.39
CA SER A 30 -3.06 5.19 6.98
C SER A 30 -3.86 5.96 5.94
N TRP A 31 -5.17 5.99 6.10
CA TRP A 31 -6.02 7.01 5.49
C TRP A 31 -5.73 8.37 6.11
N SER A 32 -5.78 9.45 5.31
CA SER A 32 -5.53 10.82 5.78
C SER A 32 -6.53 11.27 6.84
N ASN A 33 -7.81 10.96 6.63
CA ASN A 33 -8.93 11.34 7.50
C ASN A 33 -8.96 10.57 8.83
N GLU A 34 -8.32 9.41 8.89
CA GLU A 34 -8.23 8.61 10.12
C GLU A 34 -7.22 9.18 11.11
N LEU A 35 -6.32 10.06 10.68
CA LEU A 35 -5.35 10.71 11.55
C LEU A 35 -5.78 12.15 11.80
N ARG A 36 -6.36 12.44 12.96
CA ARG A 36 -6.82 13.78 13.34
C ARG A 36 -5.65 14.66 13.77
N ARG A 37 -5.82 15.99 13.70
CA ARG A 37 -4.81 16.93 14.19
C ARG A 37 -4.50 16.68 15.66
N GLY A 38 -3.22 16.50 15.97
CA GLY A 38 -2.73 16.20 17.32
C GLY A 38 -2.87 14.74 17.75
N GLU A 39 -3.39 13.86 16.89
CA GLU A 39 -3.48 12.43 17.16
C GLU A 39 -2.12 11.75 16.97
N VAL A 40 -1.89 10.71 17.77
CA VAL A 40 -0.73 9.82 17.74
C VAL A 40 -1.24 8.39 17.61
N LYS A 41 -0.65 7.60 16.72
CA LYS A 41 -0.97 6.19 16.50
C LYS A 41 0.29 5.34 16.44
N PRO A 42 0.33 4.17 17.12
CA PRO A 42 1.29 3.13 16.78
C PRO A 42 0.90 2.50 15.44
N VAL A 43 1.90 2.19 14.60
CA VAL A 43 1.70 1.57 13.29
C VAL A 43 2.74 0.46 13.12
N THR A 44 2.32 -0.70 12.61
CA THR A 44 3.25 -1.77 12.20
C THR A 44 3.35 -1.79 10.68
N ALA A 45 4.57 -1.64 10.16
CA ALA A 45 4.88 -1.66 8.74
C ALA A 45 6.31 -2.12 8.52
N PHE A 46 6.57 -2.79 7.40
CA PHE A 46 7.93 -3.16 6.99
C PHE A 46 8.70 -4.03 8.01
N ALA A 47 7.98 -4.94 8.69
CA ALA A 47 8.42 -5.76 9.81
C ALA A 47 8.95 -4.95 11.00
N ARG A 48 8.40 -3.74 11.21
CA ARG A 48 8.83 -2.78 12.23
C ARG A 48 7.62 -2.11 12.88
N GLU A 49 7.84 -1.61 14.09
CA GLU A 49 6.94 -0.66 14.73
C GLU A 49 7.36 0.75 14.34
N LEU A 50 6.38 1.63 14.16
CA LEU A 50 6.49 3.04 13.82
C LEU A 50 5.52 3.85 14.67
N VAL A 51 5.77 5.15 14.78
CA VAL A 51 4.79 6.11 15.30
C VAL A 51 4.35 7.04 14.17
N LEU A 52 3.04 7.11 13.93
CA LEU A 52 2.40 8.07 13.04
C LEU A 52 1.71 9.13 13.90
N TYR A 53 1.98 10.39 13.65
CA TYR A 53 1.26 11.48 14.32
C TYR A 53 0.98 12.63 13.37
N ARG A 54 -0.03 13.44 13.69
CA ARG A 54 -0.31 14.69 12.96
C ARG A 54 -0.04 15.88 13.85
N THR A 55 0.84 16.77 13.39
CA THR A 55 1.15 18.01 14.11
C THR A 55 -0.09 18.88 14.30
N ARG A 56 0.01 19.91 15.14
CA ARG A 56 -1.09 20.88 15.32
C ARG A 56 -1.37 21.69 14.05
N SER A 57 -0.35 21.98 13.24
CA SER A 57 -0.52 22.59 11.91
C SER A 57 -1.22 21.66 10.90
N GLY A 58 -1.22 20.35 11.15
CA GLY A 58 -1.88 19.36 10.32
C GLY A 58 -0.95 18.49 9.46
N LYS A 59 0.37 18.60 9.63
CA LYS A 59 1.35 17.78 8.91
C LYS A 59 1.40 16.36 9.49
N ALA A 60 1.24 15.34 8.65
CA ALA A 60 1.51 13.95 9.02
C ALA A 60 3.03 13.69 9.14
N VAL A 61 3.44 12.97 10.17
CA VAL A 61 4.84 12.63 10.45
C VAL A 61 4.94 11.18 10.88
N VAL A 62 5.98 10.49 10.40
CA VAL A 62 6.30 9.11 10.76
C VAL A 62 7.72 9.02 11.27
N GLN A 63 7.90 8.36 12.41
CA GLN A 63 9.19 8.18 13.08
C GLN A 63 9.36 6.76 13.60
N ASP A 64 10.59 6.37 13.89
CA ASP A 64 10.84 5.23 14.77
C ASP A 64 10.22 5.51 16.14
N PRO A 65 9.58 4.52 16.78
CA PRO A 65 8.70 4.80 17.90
C PRO A 65 9.44 4.84 19.23
N TYR A 66 10.65 4.29 19.33
CA TYR A 66 11.34 4.14 20.61
C TYR A 66 12.19 5.36 20.94
N CYS A 67 11.86 6.04 22.04
CA CYS A 67 12.57 7.22 22.51
C CYS A 67 14.04 6.88 22.85
N PRO A 68 15.04 7.63 22.35
CA PRO A 68 16.47 7.34 22.56
C PRO A 68 16.94 7.55 24.00
N HIS A 69 16.08 8.11 24.87
CA HIS A 69 16.37 8.27 26.29
C HIS A 69 16.40 6.92 27.01
N MET A 70 15.23 6.26 27.14
CA MET A 70 15.06 5.01 27.88
C MET A 70 14.11 4.03 27.18
N GLY A 71 13.90 4.18 25.86
CA GLY A 71 13.16 3.20 25.06
C GLY A 71 11.64 3.22 25.22
N ALA A 72 11.04 4.30 25.75
CA ALA A 72 9.59 4.42 25.78
C ALA A 72 9.02 4.53 24.35
N HIS A 73 7.95 3.79 24.06
CA HIS A 73 7.28 3.84 22.77
C HIS A 73 6.40 5.10 22.65
N LEU A 74 6.78 6.03 21.78
CA LEU A 74 6.14 7.32 21.55
C LEU A 74 4.69 7.18 21.06
N GLY A 75 4.35 6.08 20.38
CA GLY A 75 3.00 5.80 19.91
C GLY A 75 1.99 5.39 20.99
N HIS A 76 2.45 5.08 22.21
CA HIS A 76 1.58 4.71 23.33
C HIS A 76 1.64 5.82 24.40
N GLU A 77 0.52 6.49 24.66
CA GLU A 77 0.42 7.63 25.61
C GLU A 77 1.29 8.86 25.26
N GLY A 78 2.05 8.84 24.16
CA GLY A 78 2.70 10.03 23.64
C GLY A 78 1.67 11.01 23.10
N ARG A 79 2.04 12.30 23.08
CA ARG A 79 1.13 13.38 22.67
C ARG A 79 1.81 14.39 21.78
N VAL A 80 1.04 14.95 20.86
CA VAL A 80 1.51 16.06 20.02
C VAL A 80 1.49 17.37 20.80
N VAL A 81 2.64 18.05 20.83
CA VAL A 81 2.81 19.39 21.40
C VAL A 81 3.38 20.31 20.31
N GLY A 82 2.53 21.20 19.79
CA GLY A 82 2.86 22.02 18.62
C GLY A 82 3.19 21.17 17.39
N GLU A 83 4.43 21.26 16.92
CA GLU A 83 4.95 20.51 15.76
C GLU A 83 5.80 19.29 16.15
N SER A 84 5.81 18.94 17.43
CA SER A 84 6.63 17.86 17.99
C SER A 84 5.77 16.79 18.66
N ILE A 85 6.32 15.59 18.80
CA ILE A 85 5.77 14.53 19.66
C ILE A 85 6.50 14.52 21.00
N ALA A 86 5.76 14.53 22.09
CA ALA A 86 6.28 14.44 23.45
C ALA A 86 6.24 13.00 23.95
N CYS A 87 7.38 12.51 24.40
CA CYS A 87 7.54 11.20 25.01
C CYS A 87 6.68 11.08 26.28
N PRO A 88 5.92 9.98 26.45
CA PRO A 88 5.04 9.80 27.62
C PRO A 88 5.82 9.69 28.94
N PHE A 89 7.07 9.23 28.89
CA PHE A 89 7.81 8.87 30.09
C PHE A 89 8.44 10.10 30.76
N HIS A 90 9.20 10.90 30.00
CA HIS A 90 9.98 12.02 30.54
C HIS A 90 9.74 13.35 29.80
N GLY A 91 8.77 13.40 28.88
CA GLY A 91 8.37 14.63 28.21
C GLY A 91 9.35 15.18 27.17
N TRP A 92 10.42 14.45 26.82
CA TRP A 92 11.32 14.83 25.71
C TRP A 92 10.52 14.99 24.43
N ARG A 93 10.78 16.06 23.68
CA ARG A 93 10.02 16.40 22.48
C ARG A 93 10.87 16.25 21.22
N PHE A 94 10.35 15.55 20.24
CA PHE A 94 11.00 15.32 18.95
C PHE A 94 10.21 16.02 17.83
N ASP A 95 10.87 16.88 17.06
CA ASP A 95 10.24 17.55 15.92
C ASP A 95 10.04 16.61 14.72
N ALA A 96 9.46 17.10 13.63
CA ALA A 96 9.19 16.28 12.44
C ALA A 96 10.44 15.70 11.75
N SER A 97 11.63 16.27 11.99
CA SER A 97 12.90 15.71 11.49
C SER A 97 13.44 14.58 12.39
N GLY A 98 12.83 14.39 13.56
CA GLY A 98 13.25 13.45 14.58
C GLY A 98 14.26 14.04 15.57
N ALA A 99 14.64 15.31 15.43
CA ALA A 99 15.53 15.98 16.36
C ALA A 99 14.83 16.23 17.70
N CYS A 100 15.49 15.94 18.82
CA CYS A 100 15.00 16.41 20.11
C CYS A 100 15.13 17.94 20.15
N VAL A 101 14.00 18.61 20.35
CA VAL A 101 13.92 20.09 20.39
C VAL A 101 13.68 20.62 21.79
N GLU A 102 13.27 19.77 22.72
CA GLU A 102 13.02 20.19 24.11
C GLU A 102 13.19 19.01 25.08
N ILE A 103 13.96 19.25 26.13
CA ILE A 103 13.99 18.40 27.34
C ILE A 103 13.47 19.30 28.47
N PRO A 104 12.24 19.07 28.99
CA PRO A 104 11.58 20.05 29.87
C PRO A 104 12.36 20.43 31.14
N TYR A 105 13.32 19.61 31.54
CA TYR A 105 14.11 19.76 32.76
C TYR A 105 15.62 19.95 32.48
N CYS A 106 16.05 20.13 31.23
CA CYS A 106 17.46 20.34 30.88
C CYS A 106 17.59 21.31 29.70
N ALA A 107 18.39 22.37 29.88
CA ALA A 107 18.64 23.34 28.81
C ALA A 107 19.53 22.78 27.69
N GLU A 108 20.45 21.88 28.03
CA GLU A 108 21.37 21.26 27.07
C GLU A 108 20.77 19.97 26.51
N ILE A 109 20.65 19.89 25.17
CA ILE A 109 20.14 18.72 24.47
C ILE A 109 21.33 17.96 23.87
N PRO A 110 21.56 16.69 24.23
CA PRO A 110 22.64 15.89 23.64
C PRO A 110 22.48 15.78 22.12
N GLU A 111 23.58 15.87 21.36
CA GLU A 111 23.55 15.81 19.88
C GLU A 111 22.91 14.53 19.33
N ARG A 112 23.09 13.41 20.07
CA ARG A 112 22.52 12.09 19.77
C ARG A 112 21.04 11.93 20.13
N ALA A 113 20.40 12.93 20.73
CA ALA A 113 18.99 12.89 21.11
C ALA A 113 18.11 13.03 19.85
N ARG A 114 18.00 11.94 19.09
CA ARG A 114 17.28 11.90 17.82
C ARG A 114 16.57 10.57 17.66
N VAL A 115 15.39 10.59 17.05
CA VAL A 115 14.73 9.41 16.46
C VAL A 115 14.86 9.48 14.96
N ARG A 116 14.83 8.33 14.28
CA ARG A 116 14.78 8.33 12.82
C ARG A 116 13.43 8.87 12.36
N ALA A 117 13.45 9.87 11.49
CA ALA A 117 12.27 10.29 10.73
C ALA A 117 12.21 9.57 9.38
N TRP A 118 10.99 9.29 8.94
CA TRP A 118 10.71 8.66 7.65
C TRP A 118 10.21 9.69 6.65
N HIS A 119 10.47 9.47 5.36
CA HIS A 119 9.90 10.32 4.32
C HIS A 119 8.40 10.03 4.20
N VAL A 120 7.60 11.08 4.35
CA VAL A 120 6.14 11.04 4.31
C VAL A 120 5.65 11.88 3.14
N HIS A 121 4.66 11.37 2.41
CA HIS A 121 3.92 12.12 1.40
C HIS A 121 2.43 11.86 1.62
N GLU A 122 1.68 12.91 1.94
CA GLU A 122 0.23 12.83 2.10
C GLU A 122 -0.44 13.37 0.84
N VAL A 123 -1.09 12.48 0.09
CA VAL A 123 -1.71 12.76 -1.21
C VAL A 123 -2.75 11.67 -1.51
N ASN A 124 -3.72 11.94 -2.38
CA ASN A 124 -4.73 10.97 -2.80
C ASN A 124 -5.46 10.31 -1.60
N GLU A 125 -5.81 11.12 -0.59
CA GLU A 125 -6.52 10.70 0.63
C GLU A 125 -5.75 9.72 1.55
N MET A 126 -4.46 9.50 1.31
CA MET A 126 -3.63 8.55 2.04
C MET A 126 -2.33 9.20 2.56
N VAL A 127 -1.82 8.67 3.67
CA VAL A 127 -0.47 9.00 4.20
C VAL A 127 0.51 7.93 3.74
N PHE A 128 1.40 8.26 2.81
CA PHE A 128 2.42 7.37 2.29
C PHE A 128 3.74 7.50 3.04
N VAL A 129 4.43 6.36 3.19
CA VAL A 129 5.81 6.26 3.68
C VAL A 129 6.69 5.63 2.62
N TRP A 130 7.87 6.20 2.43
CA TRP A 130 8.90 5.62 1.55
C TRP A 130 9.69 4.56 2.30
N TYR A 131 9.75 3.36 1.70
CA TYR A 131 10.60 2.29 2.18
C TYR A 131 11.77 2.04 1.23
N HIS A 132 12.96 1.95 1.83
CA HIS A 132 14.17 1.45 1.19
C HIS A 132 14.98 0.67 2.24
N PRO A 133 15.46 -0.56 1.95
CA PRO A 133 16.16 -1.39 2.95
C PRO A 133 17.43 -0.70 3.46
N GLY A 134 18.23 -0.11 2.57
CA GLY A 134 19.41 0.70 2.90
C GLY A 134 19.13 2.14 3.34
N GLY A 135 17.86 2.56 3.47
CA GLY A 135 17.51 3.91 3.91
C GLY A 135 17.78 5.05 2.92
N ALA A 136 17.97 4.75 1.63
CA ALA A 136 18.12 5.79 0.60
C ALA A 136 16.84 6.65 0.49
N PRO A 137 16.96 7.95 0.16
CA PRO A 137 15.81 8.84 0.00
C PRO A 137 14.93 8.44 -1.19
N PRO A 138 13.69 8.96 -1.27
CA PRO A 138 12.78 8.67 -2.39
C PRO A 138 13.39 9.02 -3.73
N ALA A 139 13.47 8.02 -4.62
CA ALA A 139 13.90 8.23 -6.01
C ALA A 139 12.76 8.76 -6.91
N TRP A 140 11.51 8.71 -6.44
CA TRP A 140 10.34 9.24 -7.11
C TRP A 140 9.30 9.72 -6.10
N GLN A 141 8.26 10.41 -6.59
CA GLN A 141 7.11 10.82 -5.79
C GLN A 141 5.86 10.05 -6.20
N VAL A 142 4.92 9.91 -5.27
CA VAL A 142 3.54 9.52 -5.56
C VAL A 142 2.90 10.64 -6.40
N ARG A 143 2.24 10.27 -7.49
CA ARG A 143 1.54 11.24 -8.35
C ARG A 143 0.21 11.61 -7.71
N GLU A 144 -0.12 12.90 -7.74
CA GLU A 144 -1.47 13.36 -7.41
C GLU A 144 -2.44 12.96 -8.53
N LEU A 145 -3.59 12.43 -8.14
CA LEU A 145 -4.65 12.01 -9.05
C LEU A 145 -5.81 13.02 -8.99
N PRO A 146 -6.12 13.71 -10.10
CA PRO A 146 -7.11 14.78 -10.11
C PRO A 146 -8.54 14.31 -9.80
N GLU A 147 -8.82 13.02 -9.94
CA GLU A 147 -10.13 12.44 -9.66
C GLU A 147 -10.54 12.57 -8.19
N PHE A 148 -9.57 12.61 -7.27
CA PHE A 148 -9.86 12.74 -5.83
C PHE A 148 -10.16 14.17 -5.38
N THR A 149 -9.92 15.16 -6.23
CA THR A 149 -10.18 16.58 -5.92
C THR A 149 -11.17 17.22 -6.89
N SER A 150 -11.57 16.51 -7.94
CA SER A 150 -12.48 17.00 -8.96
C SER A 150 -13.95 16.91 -8.52
N PRO A 151 -14.76 17.96 -8.76
CA PRO A 151 -16.21 17.90 -8.52
C PRO A 151 -16.97 17.04 -9.54
N ASP A 152 -16.33 16.61 -10.63
CA ASP A 152 -16.93 15.75 -11.66
C ASP A 152 -16.95 14.27 -11.26
N TRP A 153 -16.36 13.95 -10.11
CA TRP A 153 -16.21 12.62 -9.55
C TRP A 153 -16.92 12.51 -8.21
N SER A 154 -17.42 11.31 -7.93
CA SER A 154 -18.05 10.98 -6.66
C SER A 154 -17.04 11.04 -5.49
N GLU A 155 -17.56 11.19 -4.28
CA GLU A 155 -16.76 10.89 -3.08
C GLU A 155 -16.20 9.46 -3.13
N SER A 156 -14.92 9.30 -2.81
CA SER A 156 -14.26 8.00 -2.79
C SER A 156 -14.93 7.03 -1.81
N ARG A 157 -15.02 5.77 -2.21
CA ARG A 157 -15.28 4.64 -1.31
C ARG A 157 -13.97 3.99 -0.93
N HIS A 158 -13.73 3.86 0.37
CA HIS A 158 -12.51 3.25 0.91
C HIS A 158 -12.80 1.84 1.40
N ILE A 159 -11.97 0.88 1.00
CA ILE A 159 -11.99 -0.48 1.54
C ILE A 159 -10.56 -0.89 1.93
N GLU A 160 -10.47 -1.72 2.98
CA GLU A 160 -9.20 -2.22 3.48
C GLU A 160 -9.30 -3.72 3.76
N PHE A 161 -8.24 -4.46 3.41
CA PHE A 161 -8.11 -5.88 3.73
C PHE A 161 -6.75 -6.19 4.33
N ASP A 162 -6.74 -7.03 5.36
CA ASP A 162 -5.55 -7.63 5.95
C ASP A 162 -5.43 -9.08 5.47
N ILE A 163 -4.31 -9.39 4.80
CA ILE A 163 -4.16 -10.61 4.02
C ILE A 163 -2.78 -11.24 4.29
N PRO A 164 -2.71 -12.54 4.60
CA PRO A 164 -1.46 -13.27 4.80
C PRO A 164 -0.81 -13.64 3.46
N VAL A 165 -0.37 -12.63 2.71
CA VAL A 165 0.24 -12.77 1.39
C VAL A 165 1.41 -11.80 1.25
N HIS A 166 2.43 -12.19 0.47
CA HIS A 166 3.50 -11.28 0.10
C HIS A 166 2.99 -10.23 -0.89
N VAL A 167 3.37 -8.96 -0.70
CA VAL A 167 2.84 -7.81 -1.45
C VAL A 167 2.95 -7.97 -2.98
N GLN A 168 4.01 -8.62 -3.47
CA GLN A 168 4.16 -8.84 -4.90
C GLN A 168 3.10 -9.76 -5.49
N ASP A 169 2.68 -10.79 -4.77
CA ASP A 169 1.66 -11.71 -5.29
C ASP A 169 0.31 -11.02 -5.47
N MET A 170 0.04 -9.93 -4.72
CA MET A 170 -1.11 -9.06 -4.96
C MET A 170 -0.94 -8.24 -6.22
N CYS A 171 0.25 -7.65 -6.41
CA CYS A 171 0.57 -6.82 -7.57
C CYS A 171 0.56 -7.59 -8.89
N GLU A 172 0.87 -8.89 -8.86
CA GLU A 172 0.80 -9.77 -10.03
C GLU A 172 -0.59 -9.83 -10.66
N ASN A 173 -1.66 -9.76 -9.85
CA ASN A 173 -3.03 -9.72 -10.36
C ASN A 173 -3.27 -8.50 -11.27
N THR A 174 -2.66 -7.35 -10.97
CA THR A 174 -2.80 -6.12 -11.78
C THR A 174 -2.29 -6.30 -13.20
N CYS A 175 -1.40 -7.26 -13.45
CA CYS A 175 -0.82 -7.55 -14.75
C CYS A 175 -1.20 -8.94 -15.30
N ASP A 176 -2.23 -9.57 -14.73
CA ASP A 176 -2.76 -10.87 -15.17
C ASP A 176 -4.13 -10.70 -15.84
N PRO A 177 -4.23 -10.64 -17.18
CA PRO A 177 -5.53 -10.55 -17.84
C PRO A 177 -6.36 -11.85 -17.72
N VAL A 178 -5.72 -12.99 -17.43
CA VAL A 178 -6.38 -14.31 -17.45
C VAL A 178 -7.24 -14.53 -16.21
N HIS A 179 -6.84 -14.00 -15.04
CA HIS A 179 -7.62 -14.18 -13.82
C HIS A 179 -9.03 -13.55 -13.91
N PHE A 180 -9.23 -12.53 -14.75
CA PHE A 180 -10.57 -11.96 -14.98
C PHE A 180 -11.60 -13.00 -15.44
N LYS A 181 -11.19 -13.96 -16.27
CA LYS A 181 -12.08 -15.05 -16.72
C LYS A 181 -12.42 -16.03 -15.60
N TYR A 182 -11.43 -16.42 -14.81
CA TYR A 182 -11.58 -17.53 -13.86
C TYR A 182 -12.02 -17.08 -12.46
N VAL A 183 -11.49 -15.96 -11.98
CA VAL A 183 -11.84 -15.37 -10.67
C VAL A 183 -13.07 -14.51 -10.82
N HIS A 184 -13.04 -13.50 -11.70
CA HIS A 184 -14.14 -12.55 -11.90
C HIS A 184 -15.24 -13.00 -12.86
N LYS A 185 -15.16 -14.25 -13.36
CA LYS A 185 -16.18 -14.89 -14.20
C LYS A 185 -16.52 -14.09 -15.48
N GLN A 186 -15.57 -13.32 -15.99
CA GLN A 186 -15.74 -12.67 -17.29
C GLN A 186 -15.85 -13.72 -18.40
N PRO A 187 -16.65 -13.46 -19.46
CA PRO A 187 -16.91 -14.45 -20.49
C PRO A 187 -15.65 -14.87 -21.25
N ASP A 188 -14.69 -13.96 -21.39
CA ASP A 188 -13.42 -14.26 -22.04
C ASP A 188 -12.25 -13.43 -21.50
N VAL A 189 -11.04 -13.74 -21.96
CA VAL A 189 -9.83 -12.96 -21.67
C VAL A 189 -9.66 -11.90 -22.77
N PRO A 190 -9.84 -10.60 -22.48
CA PRO A 190 -9.62 -9.57 -23.48
C PRO A 190 -8.12 -9.49 -23.84
N PRO A 191 -7.78 -9.15 -25.10
CA PRO A 191 -6.40 -8.86 -25.47
C PRO A 191 -5.82 -7.77 -24.57
N ALA A 192 -4.61 -8.00 -24.09
CA ALA A 192 -3.88 -7.09 -23.22
C ALA A 192 -2.54 -6.70 -23.85
N GLU A 193 -2.22 -5.41 -23.80
CA GLU A 193 -0.91 -4.88 -24.18
C GLU A 193 -0.23 -4.33 -22.94
N VAL A 194 1.07 -4.63 -22.80
CA VAL A 194 1.91 -4.16 -21.70
C VAL A 194 2.96 -3.21 -22.25
N ASP A 195 3.00 -2.02 -21.66
CA ASP A 195 4.02 -1.00 -21.90
C ASP A 195 4.79 -0.71 -20.61
N ILE A 196 6.08 -0.39 -20.74
CA ILE A 196 6.90 0.09 -19.63
C ILE A 196 7.49 1.43 -20.08
N ASP A 197 7.35 2.44 -19.23
CA ASP A 197 7.80 3.79 -19.56
C ASP A 197 9.30 3.84 -19.87
N ALA A 198 9.75 4.93 -20.52
CA ALA A 198 11.15 5.11 -20.89
C ALA A 198 12.11 5.06 -19.67
N GLY A 199 11.61 5.40 -18.48
CA GLY A 199 12.34 5.30 -17.22
C GLY A 199 12.40 3.89 -16.64
N GLY A 200 11.69 2.92 -17.22
CA GLY A 200 11.64 1.53 -16.76
C GLY A 200 10.79 1.30 -15.50
N ARG A 201 10.23 2.36 -14.89
CA ARG A 201 9.64 2.34 -13.55
C ARG A 201 8.14 2.09 -13.60
N ILE A 202 7.41 2.71 -14.52
CA ILE A 202 5.95 2.59 -14.59
C ILE A 202 5.59 1.52 -15.61
N MET A 203 4.83 0.52 -15.18
CA MET A 203 4.28 -0.52 -16.04
C MET A 203 2.79 -0.26 -16.25
N THR A 204 2.35 -0.28 -17.51
CA THR A 204 0.94 -0.07 -17.89
C THR A 204 0.43 -1.27 -18.67
N MET A 205 -0.70 -1.82 -18.26
CA MET A 205 -1.44 -2.83 -19.00
C MET A 205 -2.75 -2.23 -19.53
N THR A 206 -2.98 -2.31 -20.83
CA THR A 206 -4.22 -1.83 -21.46
C THR A 206 -5.00 -3.01 -22.02
N LEU A 207 -6.30 -3.05 -21.75
CA LEU A 207 -7.23 -4.07 -22.23
C LEU A 207 -8.42 -3.40 -22.91
N GLN A 208 -8.86 -3.96 -24.02
CA GLN A 208 -10.12 -3.60 -24.66
C GLN A 208 -11.07 -4.78 -24.61
N ASN A 209 -12.09 -4.68 -23.76
CA ASN A 209 -13.16 -5.66 -23.69
C ASN A 209 -14.26 -5.27 -24.69
N ARG A 210 -14.23 -5.95 -25.84
CA ARG A 210 -15.22 -5.78 -26.93
C ARG A 210 -16.39 -6.76 -26.84
N PHE A 211 -16.51 -7.51 -25.74
CA PHE A 211 -17.61 -8.45 -25.50
C PHE A 211 -18.84 -7.78 -24.88
N VAL A 212 -18.75 -6.49 -24.58
CA VAL A 212 -19.82 -5.65 -24.02
C VAL A 212 -20.03 -4.43 -24.91
N GLU A 213 -21.25 -3.90 -24.95
CA GLU A 213 -21.61 -2.70 -25.72
C GLU A 213 -22.10 -1.61 -24.76
N PRO A 214 -21.48 -0.41 -24.75
CA PRO A 214 -20.28 -0.04 -25.50
C PRO A 214 -19.02 -0.81 -25.05
N PRO A 215 -17.97 -0.90 -25.90
CA PRO A 215 -16.71 -1.53 -25.50
C PRO A 215 -16.10 -0.89 -24.27
N LEU A 216 -15.69 -1.71 -23.32
CA LEU A 216 -15.02 -1.26 -22.10
C LEU A 216 -13.51 -1.22 -22.33
N ALA A 217 -12.88 -0.09 -22.02
CA ALA A 217 -11.43 0.04 -22.02
C ALA A 217 -10.91 0.11 -20.58
N LEU A 218 -9.92 -0.70 -20.25
CA LEU A 218 -9.28 -0.73 -18.94
C LEU A 218 -7.79 -0.46 -19.09
N THR A 219 -7.27 0.48 -18.31
CA THR A 219 -5.84 0.77 -18.19
C THR A 219 -5.40 0.60 -16.75
N ALA A 220 -4.59 -0.41 -16.49
CA ALA A 220 -3.99 -0.68 -15.19
C ALA A 220 -2.54 -0.18 -15.19
N THR A 221 -2.20 0.72 -14.27
CA THR A 221 -0.87 1.32 -14.15
C THR A 221 -0.28 0.95 -12.79
N VAL A 222 0.92 0.40 -12.79
CA VAL A 222 1.68 0.04 -11.58
C VAL A 222 2.86 0.98 -11.42
N HIS A 223 2.96 1.64 -10.27
CA HIS A 223 4.00 2.64 -9.97
C HIS A 223 5.17 2.09 -9.14
N ASN A 224 4.87 1.12 -8.28
CA ASN A 224 5.79 0.23 -7.58
C ASN A 224 4.97 -0.99 -7.10
N ILE A 225 5.63 -2.02 -6.57
CA ILE A 225 4.98 -3.29 -6.19
C ILE A 225 3.76 -3.12 -5.26
N GLY A 226 3.72 -2.07 -4.44
CA GLY A 226 2.59 -1.80 -3.54
C GLY A 226 1.69 -0.65 -3.97
N LEU A 227 1.74 -0.17 -5.22
CA LEU A 227 0.97 0.99 -5.65
C LEU A 227 0.51 0.88 -7.10
N ALA A 228 -0.80 0.87 -7.31
CA ALA A 228 -1.40 0.76 -8.64
C ALA A 228 -2.69 1.57 -8.77
N GLU A 229 -3.01 1.99 -9.99
CA GLU A 229 -4.30 2.53 -10.38
C GLU A 229 -4.89 1.73 -11.55
N VAL A 230 -6.22 1.63 -11.60
CA VAL A 230 -6.97 1.03 -12.69
C VAL A 230 -8.04 2.01 -13.11
N ARG A 231 -7.97 2.45 -14.36
CA ARG A 231 -8.94 3.33 -15.00
C ARG A 231 -9.79 2.52 -15.94
N THR A 232 -11.10 2.57 -15.74
CA THR A 232 -12.06 1.88 -16.60
C THR A 232 -12.96 2.90 -17.26
N VAL A 233 -13.05 2.84 -18.60
CA VAL A 233 -13.92 3.68 -19.42
C VAL A 233 -15.06 2.81 -19.92
N TYR A 234 -16.28 3.15 -19.52
CA TYR A 234 -17.52 2.47 -19.90
C TYR A 234 -18.25 3.14 -21.07
N GLY A 235 -17.69 4.22 -21.62
CA GLY A 235 -18.30 5.03 -22.67
C GLY A 235 -18.01 6.52 -22.47
N PRO A 236 -18.53 7.39 -23.36
CA PRO A 236 -18.32 8.84 -23.25
C PRO A 236 -18.77 9.38 -21.89
N GLY A 237 -17.83 9.95 -21.13
CA GLY A 237 -18.11 10.55 -19.82
C GLY A 237 -18.31 9.57 -18.65
N ALA A 238 -18.39 8.27 -18.89
CA ALA A 238 -18.57 7.24 -17.87
C ALA A 238 -17.22 6.57 -17.54
N GLN A 239 -16.58 6.98 -16.45
CA GLN A 239 -15.27 6.48 -16.05
C GLN A 239 -15.23 6.11 -14.58
N MET A 240 -14.35 5.18 -14.26
CA MET A 240 -14.05 4.75 -12.91
C MET A 240 -12.54 4.75 -12.67
N LEU A 241 -12.14 5.17 -11.48
CA LEU A 241 -10.80 5.00 -10.94
C LEU A 241 -10.88 4.05 -9.75
N THR A 242 -10.04 3.02 -9.79
CA THR A 242 -9.68 2.21 -8.62
C THR A 242 -8.21 2.46 -8.33
N TYR A 243 -7.89 3.00 -7.16
CA TYR A 243 -6.53 3.27 -6.72
C TYR A 243 -6.22 2.41 -5.51
N SER A 244 -5.07 1.74 -5.50
CA SER A 244 -4.71 0.82 -4.43
C SER A 244 -3.29 1.01 -3.94
N SER A 245 -3.12 0.94 -2.62
CA SER A 245 -1.82 0.77 -2.01
C SER A 245 -1.79 -0.46 -1.10
N SER A 246 -0.87 -1.37 -1.39
CA SER A 246 -0.67 -2.62 -0.66
C SER A 246 0.58 -2.52 0.20
N LEU A 247 0.39 -2.26 1.50
CA LEU A 247 1.43 -2.10 2.50
C LEU A 247 1.91 -3.47 3.00
N PRO A 248 3.18 -3.84 2.81
CA PRO A 248 3.75 -5.00 3.49
C PRO A 248 3.93 -4.69 4.98
N VAL A 249 3.13 -5.34 5.82
CA VAL A 249 3.31 -5.31 7.28
C VAL A 249 4.58 -6.07 7.65
N ASP A 250 4.78 -7.22 7.00
CA ASP A 250 6.01 -8.01 6.97
C ASP A 250 6.07 -8.80 5.65
N GLU A 251 7.00 -9.75 5.52
CA GLU A 251 7.22 -10.55 4.31
C GLU A 251 6.06 -11.52 4.02
N ASN A 252 5.17 -11.77 4.98
CA ASN A 252 4.07 -12.75 4.90
C ASN A 252 2.69 -12.12 5.06
N ARG A 253 2.60 -10.83 5.38
CA ARG A 253 1.34 -10.13 5.66
C ARG A 253 1.31 -8.77 4.98
N THR A 254 0.22 -8.51 4.27
CA THR A 254 -0.02 -7.27 3.54
C THR A 254 -1.37 -6.69 3.95
N ILE A 255 -1.39 -5.40 4.27
CA ILE A 255 -2.62 -4.61 4.39
C ILE A 255 -2.80 -3.85 3.08
N THR A 256 -3.92 -4.06 2.39
CA THR A 256 -4.22 -3.37 1.14
C THR A 256 -5.36 -2.38 1.33
N ARG A 257 -5.18 -1.16 0.82
CA ARG A 257 -6.12 -0.04 0.89
C ARG A 257 -6.53 0.34 -0.51
N TRP A 258 -7.83 0.46 -0.75
CA TRP A 258 -8.38 0.77 -2.06
C TRP A 258 -9.32 1.97 -1.96
N SER A 259 -9.09 2.97 -2.81
CA SER A 259 -10.00 4.07 -3.07
C SER A 259 -10.67 3.87 -4.41
N LEU A 260 -11.99 3.91 -4.42
CA LEU A 260 -12.80 3.76 -5.63
C LEU A 260 -13.63 5.01 -5.84
N THR A 261 -13.57 5.60 -7.02
CA THR A 261 -14.42 6.73 -7.40
C THR A 261 -14.87 6.59 -8.86
N VAL A 262 -16.03 7.16 -9.18
CA VAL A 262 -16.63 7.15 -10.51
C VAL A 262 -17.04 8.57 -10.91
N THR A 263 -17.17 8.81 -12.21
CA THR A 263 -17.73 10.08 -12.69
C THR A 263 -19.20 10.22 -12.29
N ASN A 264 -19.66 11.45 -12.15
CA ASN A 264 -21.07 11.75 -11.83
C ASN A 264 -22.04 11.10 -12.83
N ALA A 265 -21.64 10.92 -14.09
CA ALA A 265 -22.43 10.19 -15.08
C ALA A 265 -22.75 8.74 -14.65
N ILE A 266 -21.81 8.04 -14.02
CA ILE A 266 -22.07 6.68 -13.50
C ILE A 266 -22.97 6.75 -12.27
N VAL A 267 -22.79 7.74 -11.39
CA VAL A 267 -23.66 7.95 -10.23
C VAL A 267 -25.10 8.18 -10.67
N ASP A 268 -25.32 9.02 -11.68
CA ASP A 268 -26.67 9.31 -12.19
C ASP A 268 -27.32 8.08 -12.83
N MET A 269 -26.54 7.22 -13.48
CA MET A 269 -27.03 6.03 -14.17
C MET A 269 -27.29 4.84 -13.24
N ALA A 270 -26.43 4.62 -12.23
CA ALA A 270 -26.39 3.37 -11.45
C ALA A 270 -26.32 3.59 -9.94
N GLY A 271 -26.21 4.84 -9.47
CA GLY A 271 -25.95 5.17 -8.07
C GLY A 271 -24.73 4.40 -7.53
N ASP A 272 -24.85 3.97 -6.28
CA ASP A 272 -23.78 3.20 -5.61
C ASP A 272 -23.70 1.74 -6.08
N GLN A 273 -24.64 1.23 -6.89
CA GLN A 273 -24.65 -0.17 -7.31
C GLN A 273 -23.39 -0.54 -8.10
N HIS A 274 -22.89 0.40 -8.92
CA HIS A 274 -21.69 0.18 -9.71
C HIS A 274 -20.46 -0.06 -8.83
N ILE A 275 -20.18 0.87 -7.89
CA ILE A 275 -19.04 0.74 -6.98
C ILE A 275 -19.20 -0.49 -6.08
N ASN A 276 -20.41 -0.75 -5.55
CA ASN A 276 -20.66 -1.93 -4.72
C ASN A 276 -20.39 -3.25 -5.48
N GLY A 277 -20.73 -3.31 -6.76
CA GLY A 277 -20.40 -4.46 -7.62
C GLY A 277 -18.89 -4.67 -7.77
N ILE A 278 -18.13 -3.59 -7.92
CA ILE A 278 -16.66 -3.66 -8.00
C ILE A 278 -16.04 -4.08 -6.67
N ILE A 279 -16.52 -3.56 -5.54
CA ILE A 279 -16.09 -3.98 -4.20
C ILE A 279 -16.35 -5.48 -4.01
N ALA A 280 -17.53 -5.96 -4.41
CA ALA A 280 -17.84 -7.40 -4.36
C ALA A 280 -16.92 -8.21 -5.28
N GLY A 281 -16.55 -7.68 -6.45
CA GLY A 281 -15.56 -8.25 -7.36
C GLY A 281 -14.18 -8.41 -6.71
N LEU A 282 -13.66 -7.35 -6.07
CA LEU A 282 -12.36 -7.37 -5.39
C LEU A 282 -12.30 -8.42 -4.26
N GLN A 283 -13.43 -8.68 -3.60
CA GLN A 283 -13.50 -9.72 -2.56
C GLN A 283 -13.32 -11.14 -3.10
N GLN A 284 -13.52 -11.37 -4.41
CA GLN A 284 -13.35 -12.68 -5.05
C GLN A 284 -11.89 -13.13 -5.11
N ASP A 285 -10.93 -12.19 -5.04
CA ASP A 285 -9.49 -12.51 -5.00
C ASP A 285 -9.02 -12.98 -3.62
N LEU A 286 -9.72 -12.58 -2.54
CA LEU A 286 -9.30 -12.85 -1.16
C LEU A 286 -9.08 -14.34 -0.86
N PRO A 287 -9.96 -15.28 -1.28
CA PRO A 287 -9.71 -16.71 -1.08
C PRO A 287 -8.45 -17.20 -1.77
N ILE A 288 -8.08 -16.63 -2.93
CA ILE A 288 -6.86 -17.00 -3.65
C ILE A 288 -5.63 -16.49 -2.89
N TRP A 289 -5.58 -15.19 -2.56
CA TRP A 289 -4.43 -14.61 -1.87
C TRP A 289 -4.19 -15.23 -0.48
N ARG A 290 -5.25 -15.52 0.29
CA ARG A 290 -5.15 -16.16 1.61
C ARG A 290 -4.57 -17.58 1.57
N ASN A 291 -4.68 -18.26 0.43
CA ASN A 291 -4.30 -19.66 0.26
C ASN A 291 -3.19 -19.85 -0.79
N LYS A 292 -2.49 -18.76 -1.15
CA LYS A 292 -1.37 -18.76 -2.10
C LYS A 292 -0.03 -18.76 -1.36
N VAL A 293 0.99 -19.29 -2.02
CA VAL A 293 2.41 -19.12 -1.63
C VAL A 293 3.13 -18.31 -2.70
N HIS A 294 4.12 -17.52 -2.31
CA HIS A 294 4.99 -16.86 -3.27
C HIS A 294 5.80 -17.91 -4.03
N LYS A 295 5.70 -17.94 -5.36
CA LYS A 295 6.57 -18.76 -6.19
C LYS A 295 7.72 -17.91 -6.71
N HIS A 296 8.94 -18.17 -6.22
CA HIS A 296 10.15 -17.49 -6.69
C HIS A 296 10.47 -17.83 -8.16
N LYS A 297 10.26 -19.09 -8.54
CA LYS A 297 10.38 -19.59 -9.92
C LYS A 297 9.03 -20.16 -10.38
N PRO A 298 8.05 -19.30 -10.71
CA PRO A 298 6.78 -19.77 -11.24
C PRO A 298 7.01 -20.45 -12.59
N VAL A 299 6.16 -21.43 -12.92
CA VAL A 299 6.16 -22.09 -14.24
C VAL A 299 5.22 -21.30 -15.14
N PHE A 300 5.74 -20.77 -16.24
CA PHE A 300 4.96 -20.03 -17.22
C PHE A 300 4.66 -20.89 -18.45
N CYS A 301 3.44 -20.76 -18.98
CA CYS A 301 3.07 -21.22 -20.29
C CYS A 301 3.30 -20.13 -21.35
N LYS A 302 3.11 -20.47 -22.63
CA LYS A 302 3.31 -19.52 -23.74
C LYS A 302 2.39 -18.30 -23.70
N ALA A 303 1.25 -18.39 -23.02
CA ALA A 303 0.28 -17.30 -22.91
C ALA A 303 0.58 -16.30 -21.78
N ASP A 304 1.49 -16.62 -20.84
CA ASP A 304 1.77 -15.80 -19.65
C ASP A 304 2.73 -14.63 -19.93
N THR A 305 2.60 -13.98 -21.09
CA THR A 305 3.55 -12.96 -21.56
C THR A 305 3.61 -11.75 -20.61
N SER A 306 2.46 -11.26 -20.15
CA SER A 306 2.37 -10.12 -19.23
C SER A 306 2.98 -10.43 -17.86
N LEU A 307 2.75 -11.62 -17.33
CA LEU A 307 3.34 -12.07 -16.06
C LEU A 307 4.86 -12.23 -16.14
N VAL A 308 5.38 -12.71 -17.28
CA VAL A 308 6.82 -12.77 -17.53
C VAL A 308 7.43 -11.36 -17.58
N GLN A 309 6.76 -10.41 -18.24
CA GLN A 309 7.20 -9.01 -18.28
C GLN A 309 7.16 -8.39 -16.88
N PHE A 310 6.08 -8.59 -16.13
CA PHE A 310 5.93 -8.16 -14.74
C PHE A 310 7.07 -8.68 -13.87
N ARG A 311 7.35 -9.99 -13.87
CA ARG A 311 8.41 -10.57 -13.02
C ARG A 311 9.82 -10.07 -13.37
N LYS A 312 10.05 -9.64 -14.61
CA LYS A 312 11.31 -8.99 -15.00
C LYS A 312 11.36 -7.55 -14.49
N TRP A 313 10.29 -6.79 -14.72
CA TRP A 313 10.13 -5.41 -14.26
C TRP A 313 10.22 -5.29 -12.73
N ALA A 314 9.59 -6.22 -11.99
CA ALA A 314 9.52 -6.21 -10.54
C ALA A 314 10.87 -6.31 -9.83
N ARG A 315 11.90 -6.89 -10.48
CA ARG A 315 13.22 -7.11 -9.87
C ARG A 315 13.89 -5.81 -9.43
N GLN A 316 13.65 -4.71 -10.14
CA GLN A 316 14.26 -3.41 -9.85
C GLN A 316 13.86 -2.83 -8.49
N PHE A 317 12.76 -3.31 -7.90
CA PHE A 317 12.29 -2.85 -6.59
C PHE A 317 12.89 -3.65 -5.44
N TYR A 318 13.64 -4.71 -5.70
CA TYR A 318 14.35 -5.44 -4.66
C TYR A 318 15.81 -5.01 -4.68
N ALA A 319 16.36 -4.74 -3.50
CA ALA A 319 17.80 -4.58 -3.39
C ALA A 319 18.49 -5.90 -3.72
N ASP A 320 19.60 -5.83 -4.44
CA ASP A 320 20.49 -6.96 -4.71
C ASP A 320 21.09 -7.53 -3.41
#